data_AF-A0A6P0XCW3-F1
#
_entry.id   AF-A0A6P0XCW3-F1
#
_cell.length_a   1.000
_cell.length_b   1.000
_cell.length_c   1.000
_cell.angle_alpha   90.00
_cell.angle_beta   90.00
_cell.angle_gamma   90.00
#
_symmetry.space_group_name_H-M   'P 1'
#
loop_
_entity.id
_entity.type
_entity.pdbx_description
1 polymer ?
#
loop_
_entity_poly.entity_id
_entity_poly.type
_entity_poly.pdbx_seq_one_letter_code
_entity_poly.pdbx_strand_id
1 'polypeptide(L)'
;MTTANLNNWTVESYTAAQFSNTYHHVDANWVVDPGGTSVSQITDCLPSFFYSDFNAFDNTIEVELVTGNRDDDFLGFALNFQPGDTTNPNPDILVVDW
;
A
#
# COMPACT_ATOMS: atom_id res chain seq x y z
N MET A 1 -1.66 2.67 23.21
CA MET A 1 -1.91 2.63 21.76
C MET A 1 -2.69 1.37 21.46
N THR A 2 -3.73 1.45 20.63
CA THR A 2 -4.50 0.28 20.20
C THR A 2 -3.92 -0.20 18.87
N THR A 3 -3.61 -1.49 18.75
CA THR A 3 -3.16 -2.08 17.48
C THR A 3 -4.33 -2.12 16.50
N ALA A 4 -4.13 -1.62 15.28
CA ALA A 4 -5.12 -1.71 14.22
C ALA A 4 -5.29 -3.19 13.77
N ASN A 5 -6.53 -3.59 13.46
CA ASN A 5 -6.80 -4.87 12.82
C ASN A 5 -6.78 -4.70 11.30
N LEU A 6 -5.78 -5.29 10.66
CA LEU A 6 -5.53 -5.16 9.22
C LEU A 6 -6.47 -6.04 8.37
N ASN A 7 -7.22 -6.97 8.95
CA ASN A 7 -8.08 -7.89 8.19
C ASN A 7 -9.21 -7.18 7.42
N ASN A 8 -9.55 -5.93 7.79
CA ASN A 8 -10.60 -5.15 7.14
C ASN A 8 -10.07 -4.12 6.13
N TRP A 9 -8.74 -4.05 5.96
CA TRP A 9 -8.11 -3.10 5.05
C TRP A 9 -8.21 -3.60 3.61
N THR A 10 -8.10 -2.67 2.67
CA THR A 10 -8.36 -2.93 1.25
C THR A 10 -7.08 -2.74 0.43
N VAL A 11 -6.93 -3.58 -0.60
CA VAL A 11 -5.89 -3.44 -1.61
C VAL A 11 -6.45 -2.66 -2.80
N GLU A 12 -5.72 -1.68 -3.29
CA GLU A 12 -5.94 -1.06 -4.60
C GLU A 12 -4.61 -0.96 -5.34
N SER A 13 -4.59 -1.37 -6.61
CA SER A 13 -3.38 -1.45 -7.43
C SER A 13 -3.56 -0.67 -8.71
N TYR A 14 -2.48 -0.06 -9.19
CA TYR A 14 -2.45 0.42 -10.55
C TYR A 14 -2.41 -0.75 -11.52
N THR A 15 -2.91 -0.51 -12.73
CA THR A 15 -2.99 -1.51 -13.80
C THR A 15 -1.90 -1.29 -14.83
N ALA A 16 -1.52 -2.35 -15.55
CA ALA A 16 -0.51 -2.27 -16.60
C ALA A 16 -0.89 -1.29 -17.72
N ALA A 17 -2.19 -1.03 -17.96
CA ALA A 17 -2.64 -0.04 -18.95
C ALA A 17 -2.28 1.40 -18.56
N GLN A 18 -2.05 1.66 -17.27
CA GLN A 18 -1.68 2.97 -16.76
C GLN A 18 -0.17 3.23 -16.82
N PHE A 19 0.62 2.18 -17.04
CA PHE A 19 2.05 2.29 -17.28
C PHE A 19 2.36 2.05 -18.76
N SER A 20 3.37 2.75 -19.27
CA SER A 20 3.97 2.40 -20.55
C SER A 20 4.33 0.91 -20.51
N ASN A 21 3.86 0.15 -21.51
CA ASN A 21 3.88 -1.32 -21.70
C ASN A 21 5.23 -2.06 -21.50
N THR A 22 6.24 -1.39 -20.97
CA THR A 22 7.61 -1.84 -20.75
C THR A 22 7.78 -2.56 -19.42
N TYR A 23 6.81 -2.44 -18.51
CA TYR A 23 6.85 -3.07 -17.19
C TYR A 23 5.98 -4.33 -17.15
N HIS A 24 6.63 -5.49 -17.04
CA HIS A 24 6.00 -6.81 -16.88
C HIS A 24 5.72 -7.11 -15.40
N HIS A 25 5.06 -6.20 -14.70
CA HIS A 25 4.70 -6.45 -13.31
C HIS A 25 3.29 -7.06 -13.23
N VAL A 26 3.15 -8.03 -12.34
CA VAL A 26 1.89 -8.70 -12.03
C VAL A 26 1.11 -7.88 -10.99
N ASP A 27 -0.13 -8.29 -10.70
CA ASP A 27 -0.93 -7.67 -9.66
C ASP A 27 -0.26 -7.82 -8.27
N ALA A 28 -0.48 -6.82 -7.40
CA ALA A 28 0.02 -6.87 -6.04
C ALA A 28 -0.61 -8.01 -5.24
N ASN A 29 0.17 -8.60 -4.34
CA ASN A 29 -0.30 -9.65 -3.45
C ASN A 29 0.05 -9.30 -2.00
N TRP A 30 -0.95 -8.78 -1.28
CA TRP A 30 -0.85 -8.43 0.13
C TRP A 30 -1.44 -9.55 0.98
N VAL A 31 -0.62 -10.15 1.83
CA VAL A 31 -1.02 -11.25 2.72
C VAL A 31 -1.01 -10.74 4.15
N VAL A 32 -2.19 -10.62 4.73
CA VAL A 32 -2.35 -10.27 6.15
C VAL A 32 -2.05 -11.51 7.00
N ASP A 33 -1.31 -11.34 8.09
CA ASP A 33 -1.06 -12.43 9.02
C ASP A 33 -2.38 -12.86 9.71
N PRO A 34 -2.50 -14.11 10.20
CA PRO A 34 -3.73 -14.57 10.86
C PRO A 34 -4.16 -13.71 12.07
N GLY A 35 -3.23 -12.99 12.69
CA GLY A 35 -3.51 -12.07 13.79
C GLY A 35 -4.05 -10.70 13.36
N GLY A 36 -3.96 -10.34 12.08
CA GLY A 36 -4.35 -9.01 11.59
C GLY A 36 -3.46 -7.89 12.11
N THR A 37 -2.21 -8.18 12.44
CA THR A 37 -1.25 -7.25 13.05
C THR A 37 -0.10 -6.86 12.13
N SER A 38 0.13 -7.63 11.07
CA SER A 38 1.12 -7.35 10.03
C SER A 38 0.58 -7.75 8.66
N VAL A 39 1.14 -7.15 7.62
CA VAL A 39 0.83 -7.48 6.23
C VAL A 39 2.14 -7.56 5.45
N SER A 40 2.23 -8.52 4.53
CA SER A 40 3.38 -8.68 3.65
C SER A 40 2.95 -8.52 2.20
N GLN A 41 3.60 -7.62 1.48
CA GLN A 41 3.59 -7.60 0.03
C GLN A 41 4.63 -8.63 -0.44
N ILE A 42 4.22 -9.66 -1.20
CA ILE A 42 5.08 -10.81 -1.52
C ILE A 42 5.37 -10.98 -3.01
N THR A 43 5.15 -9.95 -3.82
CA THR A 43 5.20 -10.07 -5.28
C THR A 43 5.76 -8.80 -5.89
N ASP A 44 6.82 -8.90 -6.68
CA ASP A 44 7.30 -7.78 -7.50
C ASP A 44 6.17 -7.34 -8.47
N CYS A 45 5.58 -6.18 -8.22
CA CYS A 45 4.30 -5.76 -8.77
C CYS A 45 4.29 -4.28 -9.16
N LEU A 46 3.22 -3.87 -9.86
CA LEU A 46 2.93 -2.45 -10.07
C LEU A 46 2.69 -1.76 -8.71
N PRO A 47 2.86 -0.43 -8.63
CA PRO A 47 2.52 0.31 -7.42
C PRO A 47 1.12 -0.05 -6.91
N SER A 48 0.99 -0.22 -5.60
CA SER A 48 -0.26 -0.57 -4.95
C SER A 48 -0.32 -0.02 -3.54
N PHE A 49 -1.53 0.12 -3.02
CA PHE A 49 -1.82 0.56 -1.67
C PHE A 49 -2.59 -0.51 -0.94
N PHE A 50 -2.23 -0.73 0.33
CA PHE A 50 -3.02 -1.45 1.31
C PHE A 50 -3.47 -0.45 2.36
N TYR A 51 -4.74 -0.03 2.31
CA TYR A 51 -5.21 1.16 3.01
C TYR A 51 -6.34 0.85 4.01
N SER A 52 -6.41 1.68 5.05
CA SER A 52 -7.37 1.57 6.14
C SER A 52 -8.78 1.98 5.74
N ASP A 53 -9.77 1.45 6.46
CA ASP A 53 -11.19 1.83 6.36
C ASP A 53 -11.59 2.99 7.30
N PHE A 54 -10.62 3.63 7.95
CA PHE A 54 -10.83 4.72 8.89
C PHE A 54 -10.03 5.98 8.56
N ASN A 55 -10.48 7.11 9.11
CA ASN A 55 -9.78 8.38 8.99
C ASN A 55 -8.68 8.50 10.05
N ALA A 56 -7.44 8.73 9.61
CA ALA A 56 -6.27 8.88 10.48
C ALA A 56 -6.02 10.33 10.96
N PHE A 57 -6.89 11.29 10.62
CA PHE A 57 -6.77 12.68 11.05
C PHE A 57 -6.72 12.79 12.57
N ASP A 58 -5.82 13.63 13.08
CA ASP A 58 -5.58 13.85 14.52
C ASP A 58 -5.20 12.57 15.29
N ASN A 59 -4.64 11.58 14.60
CA ASN A 59 -4.09 10.36 15.20
C ASN A 59 -2.58 10.27 14.99
N THR A 60 -1.91 9.56 15.90
CA THR A 60 -0.53 9.11 15.71
C THR A 60 -0.54 7.71 15.14
N ILE A 61 0.15 7.51 14.01
CA ILE A 61 0.36 6.19 13.41
C ILE A 61 1.84 5.83 13.59
N GLU A 62 2.09 4.63 14.08
CA GLU A 62 3.41 4.03 14.16
C GLU A 62 3.42 2.79 13.27
N VAL A 63 4.44 2.68 12.41
CA VAL A 63 4.59 1.58 11.45
C VAL A 63 6.02 1.08 11.54
N GLU A 64 6.19 -0.24 11.54
CA GLU A 64 7.46 -0.90 11.30
C GLU A 64 7.50 -1.40 9.85
N LEU A 65 8.50 -0.96 9.09
CA LEU A 65 8.75 -1.44 7.74
C LEU A 65 9.91 -2.43 7.77
N VAL A 66 9.69 -3.62 7.21
CA VAL A 66 10.71 -4.67 7.10
C VAL A 66 10.92 -4.96 5.61
N THR A 67 12.12 -4.70 5.11
CA THR A 67 12.47 -4.92 3.70
C THR A 67 13.11 -6.30 3.49
N GLY A 68 12.94 -6.83 2.28
CA GLY A 68 13.66 -8.02 1.83
C GLY A 68 15.09 -7.71 1.35
N ASN A 69 15.73 -8.70 0.73
CA ASN A 69 17.15 -8.64 0.34
C ASN A 69 17.35 -8.70 -1.18
N ARG A 70 16.27 -8.58 -1.97
CA ARG A 70 16.26 -8.91 -3.40
C ARG A 70 16.19 -7.70 -4.32
N ASP A 71 15.39 -6.71 -3.94
CA ASP A 71 15.09 -5.55 -4.78
C ASP A 71 15.44 -4.26 -4.04
N ASP A 72 15.74 -3.20 -4.81
CA ASP A 72 16.06 -1.85 -4.32
C ASP A 72 15.00 -0.81 -4.70
N ASP A 73 13.80 -1.28 -5.04
CA ASP A 73 12.61 -0.48 -5.32
C ASP A 73 11.91 0.04 -4.05
N PHE A 74 10.88 0.85 -4.27
CA PHE A 74 10.22 1.67 -3.26
C PHE A 74 9.30 0.89 -2.32
N LEU A 75 9.36 1.25 -1.03
CA LEU A 75 8.38 0.89 0.00
C LEU A 75 8.08 2.11 0.87
N GLY A 76 6.82 2.25 1.34
CA GLY A 76 6.46 3.41 2.14
C GLY A 76 5.03 3.37 2.69
N PHE A 77 4.54 4.54 3.07
CA PHE A 77 3.17 4.75 3.51
C PHE A 77 2.55 5.97 2.83
N ALA A 78 1.22 5.97 2.74
CA ALA A 78 0.43 7.06 2.19
C ALA A 78 -0.56 7.58 3.23
N LEU A 79 -0.72 8.90 3.26
CA LEU A 79 -1.74 9.59 4.05
C LEU A 79 -2.72 10.27 3.09
N ASN A 80 -3.99 10.27 3.49
CA ASN A 80 -5.11 10.81 2.73
C ASN A 80 -5.48 10.06 1.43
N PHE A 81 -4.92 8.87 1.17
CA PHE A 81 -5.38 7.99 0.09
C PHE A 81 -6.89 7.71 0.20
N GLN A 82 -7.63 7.93 -0.88
CA GLN A 82 -9.04 7.61 -1.00
C GLN A 82 -9.26 6.45 -1.99
N PRO A 83 -10.25 5.57 -1.75
CA PRO A 83 -10.62 4.54 -2.72
C PRO A 83 -10.86 5.12 -4.12
N GLY A 84 -10.20 4.54 -5.12
CA GLY A 84 -10.23 4.97 -6.52
C GLY A 84 -9.11 5.91 -6.93
N ASP A 85 -8.26 6.38 -5.99
CA ASP A 85 -7.18 7.31 -6.30
C ASP A 85 -6.12 6.74 -7.25
N THR A 86 -6.00 5.41 -7.39
CA THR A 86 -5.11 4.83 -8.41
C THR A 86 -5.56 5.16 -9.84
N THR A 87 -6.81 5.61 -10.04
CA THR A 87 -7.34 6.03 -11.34
C THR A 87 -7.66 7.52 -11.41
N ASN A 88 -7.54 8.23 -10.28
CA ASN A 88 -7.78 9.66 -10.20
C ASN A 88 -6.61 10.42 -10.85
N PRO A 89 -6.84 11.30 -11.84
CA PRO A 89 -5.77 12.09 -12.43
C PRO A 89 -5.23 13.20 -11.52
N ASN A 90 -5.91 13.52 -10.41
CA ASN A 90 -5.50 14.55 -9.45
C ASN A 90 -5.74 14.06 -8.01
N PRO A 91 -5.04 13.01 -7.54
CA PRO A 91 -5.18 12.54 -6.18
C PRO A 91 -4.50 13.54 -5.22
N ASP A 92 -5.10 13.74 -4.04
CA ASP A 92 -4.56 14.59 -2.98
C ASP A 92 -3.98 13.72 -1.87
N ILE A 93 -2.77 13.19 -2.12
CA ILE A 93 -2.13 12.18 -1.27
C ILE A 93 -0.74 12.68 -0.86
N LEU A 94 -0.39 12.47 0.40
CA LEU A 94 1.01 12.54 0.83
C LEU A 94 1.60 11.13 0.84
N VAL A 95 2.64 10.92 0.02
CA VAL A 95 3.42 9.68 0.00
C VAL A 95 4.75 9.93 0.68
N VAL A 96 5.16 9.00 1.54
CA VAL A 96 6.50 8.93 2.11
C VAL A 96 7.06 7.55 1.77
N ASP A 97 8.06 7.52 0.91
CA ASP A 97 8.72 6.30 0.44
C ASP A 97 10.23 6.33 0.75
N TRP A 98 10.83 5.14 0.70
CA TRP A 98 12.26 4.90 0.84
C TRP A 98 12.73 3.92 -0.24
#